data_AF-A0A1F8YN97-F1
#
_entry.id   AF-A0A1F8YN97-F1
#
_cell.length_a   1.000
_cell.length_b   1.000
_cell.length_c   1.000
_cell.angle_alpha   90.00
_cell.angle_beta   90.00
_cell.angle_gamma   90.00
#
_symmetry.space_group_name_H-M   'P 1'
#
loop_
_entity.id
_entity.type
_entity.pdbx_description
1 polymer ?
#
loop_
_entity_poly.entity_id
_entity_poly.type
_entity_poly.pdbx_seq_one_letter_code
_entity_poly.pdbx_strand_id
1 'polypeptide(L)'
;MLLPAAIFLFLFLFLFLAAVPPLPAAAQDGPAAEKKKTITFGVIPRFNPHVMYEYYQPLMDYLTRKTPYDFRLRVGHTYMETIENLEKGGTDVAYLGGTTFALARHRFRARALVKPLNPEGKSTYRSCIIVREDSPIKTLEDLKGKSLAFGAKRSTTGSLIPSYLIVEAGVTMNFLKELKHLSHHEDVARAVLKGTCDAGAVKDVVAWKYNGKGLRVIAASEELPNAPIAAGPSLPKEAEEALVRALLTIDAESPEGRALLADWSPELRHGFVPARDEDYTFLYRKIMSIPTGCGKGCHASNPFLGR
;
A
#
# COMPACT_ATOMS: atom_id res chain seq x y z
N MET A 1 81.23 22.89 78.67
CA MET A 1 80.07 22.32 79.41
C MET A 1 78.97 22.01 78.39
N LEU A 2 78.61 20.73 78.30
CA LEU A 2 77.27 20.16 78.06
C LEU A 2 76.33 20.72 76.94
N LEU A 3 76.22 19.90 75.88
CA LEU A 3 75.02 19.43 75.14
C LEU A 3 74.09 20.36 74.30
N PRO A 4 73.35 19.79 73.31
CA PRO A 4 73.01 20.39 72.01
C PRO A 4 71.48 20.49 71.73
N ALA A 5 71.12 20.61 70.45
CA ALA A 5 69.78 20.55 69.81
C ALA A 5 69.09 21.92 69.68
N ALA A 6 68.36 22.27 68.62
CA ALA A 6 67.79 21.50 67.53
C ALA A 6 67.65 22.38 66.28
N ILE A 7 67.79 21.76 65.12
CA ILE A 7 67.46 22.31 63.80
C ILE A 7 65.93 22.34 63.67
N PHE A 8 65.33 23.51 63.45
CA PHE A 8 63.95 23.62 62.99
C PHE A 8 63.93 24.24 61.59
N LEU A 9 63.72 23.36 60.62
CA LEU A 9 63.50 23.63 59.20
C LEU A 9 62.08 24.22 59.05
N PHE A 10 61.96 25.53 58.82
CA PHE A 10 60.69 26.15 58.46
C PHE A 10 60.41 25.91 56.97
N LEU A 11 59.53 24.95 56.70
CA LEU A 11 59.00 24.65 55.37
C LEU A 11 57.99 25.75 54.99
N PHE A 12 58.35 26.64 54.06
CA PHE A 12 57.41 27.57 53.44
C PHE A 12 56.54 26.80 52.42
N LEU A 13 55.34 26.40 52.84
CA LEU A 13 54.32 25.84 51.96
C LEU A 13 53.65 26.99 51.18
N PHE A 14 54.14 27.26 49.97
CA PHE A 14 53.43 28.13 49.02
C PHE A 14 52.18 27.42 48.52
N LEU A 15 51.01 27.83 49.04
CA LEU A 15 49.70 27.47 48.51
C LEU A 15 49.54 28.13 47.11
N PHE A 16 49.76 27.35 46.05
CA PHE A 16 49.30 27.72 44.71
C PHE A 16 47.77 27.57 44.67
N LEU A 17 47.05 28.68 44.81
CA LEU A 17 45.61 28.73 44.60
C LEU A 17 45.36 28.58 43.08
N ALA A 18 45.13 27.35 42.62
CA ALA A 18 44.71 27.11 41.24
C ALA A 18 43.35 27.77 41.02
N ALA A 19 43.31 28.80 40.17
CA ALA A 19 42.07 29.40 39.72
C ALA A 19 41.28 28.36 38.92
N VAL A 20 40.24 27.81 39.53
CA VAL A 20 39.28 26.92 38.85
C VAL A 20 38.49 27.80 37.87
N PRO A 21 38.57 27.55 36.55
CA PRO A 21 37.75 28.28 35.60
C PRO A 21 36.27 28.02 35.91
N PRO A 22 35.39 29.03 35.80
CA PRO A 22 33.96 28.82 36.04
C PRO A 22 33.45 27.74 35.07
N LEU A 23 32.73 26.76 35.63
CA LEU A 23 32.00 25.76 34.86
C LEU A 23 31.14 26.48 33.80
N PRO A 24 31.14 26.04 32.54
CA PRO A 24 30.21 26.58 31.55
C PRO A 24 28.79 26.40 32.08
N ALA A 25 28.05 27.50 32.14
CA ALA A 25 26.65 27.50 32.51
C ALA A 25 25.94 26.41 31.70
N ALA A 26 25.22 25.52 32.39
CA ALA A 26 24.42 24.48 31.76
C ALA A 26 23.58 25.13 30.67
N ALA A 27 23.78 24.70 29.42
CA ALA A 27 22.93 25.08 28.32
C ALA A 27 21.50 24.78 28.74
N GLN A 28 20.68 25.81 28.83
CA GLN A 28 19.26 25.64 29.06
C GLN A 28 18.73 24.86 27.86
N ASP A 29 18.38 23.59 28.08
CA ASP A 29 17.64 22.80 27.11
C ASP A 29 16.43 23.65 26.70
N GLY A 30 16.42 24.07 25.43
CA GLY A 30 15.26 24.75 24.85
C GLY A 30 14.01 23.89 25.06
N PRO A 31 12.81 24.48 25.03
CA PRO A 31 11.57 23.74 25.29
C PRO A 31 11.55 22.48 24.43
N ALA A 32 11.47 21.32 25.08
CA ALA A 32 11.41 20.03 24.40
C ALA A 32 10.30 20.10 23.35
N ALA A 33 10.66 19.94 22.07
CA ALA A 33 9.70 19.98 20.99
C ALA A 33 8.53 19.05 21.32
N GLU A 34 7.31 19.60 21.32
CA GLU A 34 6.11 18.84 21.68
C GLU A 34 6.03 17.58 20.82
N LYS A 35 6.03 16.41 21.46
CA LYS A 35 6.10 15.13 20.76
C LYS A 35 4.81 14.93 19.98
N LYS A 36 4.90 15.01 18.64
CA LYS A 36 3.78 14.79 17.73
C LYS A 36 3.07 13.48 18.05
N LYS A 37 1.74 13.49 18.00
CA LYS A 37 0.93 12.28 18.13
C LYS A 37 1.18 11.38 16.91
N THR A 38 1.43 10.09 17.16
CA THR A 38 1.71 9.12 16.11
C THR A 38 0.43 8.69 15.39
N ILE A 39 0.51 8.59 14.05
CA ILE A 39 -0.50 7.99 13.18
C ILE A 39 0.16 6.84 12.42
N THR A 40 -0.37 5.64 12.56
CA THR A 40 0.20 4.45 11.93
C THR A 40 -0.48 4.21 10.57
N PHE A 41 0.32 4.18 9.51
CA PHE A 41 -0.13 4.01 8.14
C PHE A 41 0.17 2.59 7.64
N GLY A 42 -0.88 1.79 7.43
CA GLY A 42 -0.81 0.45 6.90
C GLY A 42 -0.71 0.41 5.37
N VAL A 43 0.01 -0.58 4.84
CA VAL A 43 -0.05 -0.89 3.40
C VAL A 43 -0.17 -2.40 3.20
N ILE A 44 -1.12 -2.82 2.36
CA ILE A 44 -1.24 -4.23 1.95
C ILE A 44 0.04 -4.69 1.23
N PRO A 45 0.47 -5.95 1.41
CA PRO A 45 1.71 -6.45 0.81
C PRO A 45 1.57 -6.57 -0.72
N ARG A 46 2.07 -5.58 -1.46
CA ARG A 46 2.10 -5.57 -2.93
C ARG A 46 3.47 -5.96 -3.49
N PHE A 47 4.53 -5.73 -2.72
CA PHE A 47 5.93 -5.97 -3.07
C PHE A 47 6.66 -6.60 -1.89
N ASN A 48 7.93 -6.95 -2.06
CA ASN A 48 8.75 -7.34 -0.92
C ASN A 48 8.88 -6.16 0.08
N PRO A 49 9.09 -6.43 1.38
CA PRO A 49 9.05 -5.39 2.41
C PRO A 49 10.05 -4.24 2.22
N HIS A 50 11.23 -4.53 1.66
CA HIS A 50 12.25 -3.50 1.39
C HIS A 50 11.75 -2.49 0.36
N VAL A 51 11.27 -2.97 -0.80
CA VAL A 51 10.70 -2.13 -1.85
C VAL A 51 9.48 -1.36 -1.35
N MET A 52 8.66 -1.97 -0.49
CA MET A 52 7.55 -1.26 0.13
C MET A 52 8.04 -0.10 1.02
N TYR A 53 9.09 -0.31 1.81
CA TYR A 53 9.65 0.76 2.63
C TYR A 53 10.15 1.92 1.74
N GLU A 54 10.93 1.62 0.71
CA GLU A 54 11.41 2.64 -0.25
C GLU A 54 10.27 3.43 -0.89
N TYR A 55 9.19 2.76 -1.29
CA TYR A 55 8.07 3.40 -1.98
C TYR A 55 7.15 4.23 -1.09
N TYR A 56 6.99 3.85 0.18
CA TYR A 56 5.98 4.47 1.06
C TYR A 56 6.58 5.33 2.18
N GLN A 57 7.86 5.16 2.53
CA GLN A 57 8.50 6.02 3.53
C GLN A 57 8.54 7.50 3.10
N PRO A 58 8.82 7.87 1.83
CA PRO A 58 8.77 9.28 1.41
C PRO A 58 7.42 9.96 1.64
N LEU A 59 6.31 9.22 1.47
CA LEU A 59 4.96 9.70 1.80
C LEU A 59 4.82 9.94 3.32
N MET A 60 5.34 9.03 4.15
CA MET A 60 5.29 9.20 5.61
C MET A 60 6.07 10.44 6.03
N ASP A 61 7.28 10.62 5.51
CA ASP A 61 8.12 11.77 5.81
C ASP A 61 7.45 13.08 5.38
N TYR A 62 6.79 13.08 4.21
CA TYR A 62 6.00 14.21 3.74
C TYR A 62 4.85 14.55 4.69
N LEU A 63 4.01 13.57 5.04
CA LEU A 63 2.88 13.77 5.95
C LEU A 63 3.36 14.23 7.34
N THR A 64 4.44 13.65 7.86
CA THR A 64 5.06 14.07 9.13
C THR A 64 5.56 15.50 9.07
N ARG A 65 6.12 15.96 7.94
CA ARG A 65 6.55 17.37 7.78
C ARG A 65 5.37 18.33 7.62
N LYS A 66 4.31 17.92 6.91
CA LYS A 66 3.19 18.80 6.54
C LYS A 66 2.04 18.85 7.55
N THR A 67 2.06 17.98 8.56
CA THR A 67 0.97 17.88 9.55
C THR A 67 1.53 17.94 10.99
N PRO A 68 0.69 18.17 12.01
CA PRO A 68 1.10 18.11 13.41
C PRO A 68 1.27 16.66 13.93
N TYR A 69 1.21 15.65 13.06
CA TYR A 69 1.28 14.23 13.42
C TYR A 69 2.60 13.59 12.99
N ASP A 70 2.99 12.51 13.66
CA ASP A 70 4.13 11.65 13.30
C ASP A 70 3.62 10.41 12.58
N PHE A 71 3.74 10.37 11.26
CA PHE A 71 3.30 9.25 10.44
C PHE A 71 4.34 8.13 10.42
N ARG A 72 3.90 6.91 10.78
CA ARG A 72 4.75 5.71 10.82
C ARG A 72 4.23 4.64 9.88
N LEU A 73 5.10 4.15 9.01
CA LEU A 73 4.76 3.07 8.08
C LEU A 73 4.65 1.73 8.81
N ARG A 74 3.59 0.98 8.53
CA ARG A 74 3.44 -0.44 8.89
C ARG A 74 3.13 -1.25 7.64
N VAL A 75 4.11 -2.04 7.20
CA VAL A 75 3.93 -2.99 6.09
C VAL A 75 3.19 -4.22 6.61
N GLY A 76 2.03 -4.55 6.05
CA GLY A 76 1.28 -5.74 6.43
C GLY A 76 1.88 -7.01 5.81
N HIS A 77 1.84 -8.14 6.52
CA HIS A 77 2.31 -9.42 5.98
C HIS A 77 1.28 -10.08 5.07
N THR A 78 -0.02 -9.84 5.36
CA THR A 78 -1.12 -10.27 4.50
C THR A 78 -2.15 -9.16 4.30
N TYR A 79 -2.97 -9.31 3.26
CA TYR A 79 -4.08 -8.39 2.99
C TYR A 79 -5.09 -8.38 4.14
N MET A 80 -5.39 -9.56 4.72
CA MET A 80 -6.33 -9.68 5.84
C MET A 80 -5.78 -9.10 7.13
N GLU A 81 -4.52 -9.35 7.43
CA GLU A 81 -3.86 -8.75 8.59
C GLU A 81 -3.89 -7.21 8.51
N THR A 82 -3.70 -6.64 7.31
CA THR A 82 -3.82 -5.19 7.12
C THR A 82 -5.24 -4.69 7.43
N ILE A 83 -6.27 -5.41 6.99
CA ILE A 83 -7.67 -5.08 7.28
C ILE A 83 -7.99 -5.22 8.77
N GLU A 84 -7.51 -6.27 9.42
CA GLU A 84 -7.72 -6.51 10.85
C GLU A 84 -6.97 -5.50 11.73
N ASN A 85 -5.75 -5.11 11.33
CA ASN A 85 -5.02 -4.03 11.99
C ASN A 85 -5.78 -2.70 11.86
N LEU A 86 -6.38 -2.41 10.69
CA LEU A 86 -7.21 -1.22 10.51
C LEU A 86 -8.50 -1.26 11.35
N GLU A 87 -9.12 -2.44 11.48
CA GLU A 87 -10.32 -2.67 12.29
C GLU A 87 -10.04 -2.48 13.79
N LYS A 88 -8.93 -3.05 14.27
CA LYS A 88 -8.56 -3.09 15.70
C LYS A 88 -7.73 -1.88 16.17
N GLY A 89 -7.44 -0.92 15.29
CA GLY A 89 -6.61 0.24 15.60
C GLY A 89 -5.10 -0.05 15.68
N GLY A 90 -4.65 -1.19 15.17
CA GLY A 90 -3.21 -1.47 14.95
C GLY A 90 -2.60 -0.64 13.81
N THR A 91 -3.45 -0.08 12.94
CA THR A 91 -3.15 1.00 11.99
C THR A 91 -4.34 1.96 11.98
N ASP A 92 -4.10 3.27 11.89
CA ASP A 92 -5.15 4.29 11.87
C ASP A 92 -5.65 4.57 10.45
N VAL A 93 -4.74 4.47 9.49
CA VAL A 93 -4.97 4.67 8.05
C VAL A 93 -4.36 3.49 7.31
N ALA A 94 -4.91 3.08 6.17
CA ALA A 94 -4.28 2.09 5.31
C ALA A 94 -4.48 2.38 3.82
N TYR A 95 -3.46 2.06 3.02
CA TYR A 95 -3.56 2.05 1.56
C TYR A 95 -4.03 0.67 1.07
N LEU A 96 -5.32 0.58 0.78
CA LEU A 96 -6.02 -0.67 0.44
C LEU A 96 -6.28 -0.78 -1.07
N GLY A 97 -6.47 -2.00 -1.58
CA GLY A 97 -7.09 -2.21 -2.89
C GLY A 97 -8.60 -2.00 -2.83
N GLY A 98 -9.25 -1.82 -3.98
CA GLY A 98 -10.69 -1.50 -4.03
C GLY A 98 -11.58 -2.55 -3.36
N THR A 99 -11.31 -3.85 -3.56
CA THR A 99 -12.08 -4.94 -2.93
C THR A 99 -11.78 -5.12 -1.45
N THR A 100 -10.52 -4.93 -1.04
CA THR A 100 -10.15 -4.94 0.39
C THR A 100 -10.78 -3.77 1.14
N PHE A 101 -10.87 -2.60 0.49
CA PHE A 101 -11.61 -1.46 1.05
C PHE A 101 -13.11 -1.75 1.11
N ALA A 102 -13.70 -2.31 0.06
CA ALA A 102 -15.11 -2.69 0.06
C ALA A 102 -15.45 -3.69 1.19
N LEU A 103 -14.54 -4.63 1.48
CA LEU A 103 -14.65 -5.53 2.63
C LEU A 103 -14.52 -4.79 3.97
N ALA A 104 -13.53 -3.91 4.12
CA ALA A 104 -13.31 -3.11 5.32
C ALA A 104 -14.51 -2.19 5.64
N ARG A 105 -15.07 -1.54 4.60
CA ARG A 105 -16.29 -0.73 4.66
C ARG A 105 -17.47 -1.56 5.14
N HIS A 106 -17.65 -2.75 4.59
CA HIS A 106 -18.74 -3.65 4.99
C HIS A 106 -18.59 -4.13 6.44
N ARG A 107 -17.38 -4.53 6.86
CA ARG A 107 -17.13 -5.08 8.21
C ARG A 107 -17.23 -4.04 9.32
N PHE A 108 -16.56 -2.90 9.16
CA PHE A 108 -16.37 -1.93 10.25
C PHE A 108 -16.49 -0.48 9.80
N ARG A 109 -17.15 -0.22 8.66
CA ARG A 109 -17.41 1.14 8.15
C ARG A 109 -16.16 1.98 7.97
N ALA A 110 -15.05 1.37 7.52
CA ALA A 110 -13.87 2.10 7.02
C ALA A 110 -14.29 3.20 6.03
N ARG A 111 -13.52 4.30 5.98
CA ARG A 111 -13.88 5.49 5.19
C ARG A 111 -12.81 5.75 4.13
N ALA A 112 -13.21 5.91 2.87
CA ALA A 112 -12.29 6.31 1.81
C ALA A 112 -11.97 7.80 1.97
N LEU A 113 -10.68 8.15 1.91
CA LEU A 113 -10.23 9.53 2.08
C LEU A 113 -9.84 10.16 0.74
N VAL A 114 -8.83 9.58 0.12
CA VAL A 114 -8.31 10.00 -1.19
C VAL A 114 -7.93 8.79 -2.02
N LYS A 115 -7.88 8.96 -3.33
CA LYS A 115 -7.38 7.96 -4.28
C LYS A 115 -6.40 8.64 -5.24
N PRO A 116 -5.33 7.95 -5.66
CA PRO A 116 -4.35 8.53 -6.55
C PRO A 116 -4.89 8.62 -7.99
N LEU A 117 -4.28 9.50 -8.77
CA LEU A 117 -4.42 9.54 -10.22
C LEU A 117 -3.38 8.64 -10.89
N ASN A 118 -3.67 8.22 -12.12
CA ASN A 118 -2.73 7.53 -12.98
C ASN A 118 -1.96 8.54 -13.86
N PRO A 119 -0.99 8.10 -14.69
CA PRO A 119 -0.21 9.00 -15.56
C PRO A 119 -1.06 9.82 -16.54
N GLU A 120 -2.27 9.37 -16.86
CA GLU A 120 -3.22 10.08 -17.73
C GLU A 120 -4.19 10.98 -16.94
N GLY A 121 -3.95 11.20 -15.64
CA GLY A 121 -4.79 12.03 -14.77
C GLY A 121 -6.14 11.39 -14.40
N LYS A 122 -6.31 10.08 -14.61
CA LYS A 122 -7.54 9.35 -14.28
C LYS A 122 -7.46 8.70 -12.90
N SER A 123 -8.58 8.69 -12.18
CA SER A 123 -8.74 8.00 -10.90
C SER A 123 -9.36 6.61 -11.02
N THR A 124 -9.40 6.06 -12.24
CA THR A 124 -9.97 4.76 -12.58
C THR A 124 -8.99 3.91 -13.37
N TYR A 125 -9.22 2.61 -13.38
CA TYR A 125 -8.46 1.63 -14.14
C TYR A 125 -9.37 0.45 -14.54
N ARG A 126 -8.88 -0.45 -15.41
CA ARG A 126 -9.55 -1.70 -15.75
C ARG A 126 -8.73 -2.93 -15.38
N SER A 127 -9.44 -4.02 -15.10
CA SER A 127 -8.87 -5.36 -15.08
C SER A 127 -9.02 -5.98 -16.45
N CYS A 128 -7.96 -6.58 -16.98
CA CYS A 128 -7.92 -7.11 -18.33
C CYS A 128 -7.51 -8.59 -18.32
N ILE A 129 -8.14 -9.39 -19.18
CA ILE A 129 -7.68 -10.74 -19.52
C ILE A 129 -6.88 -10.67 -20.81
N ILE A 130 -5.63 -11.08 -20.73
CA ILE A 130 -4.66 -11.11 -21.83
C ILE A 130 -4.39 -12.54 -22.28
N VAL A 131 -4.10 -12.68 -23.56
CA VAL A 131 -3.60 -13.90 -24.20
C VAL A 131 -2.46 -13.54 -25.14
N ARG A 132 -1.70 -14.52 -25.62
CA ARG A 132 -0.75 -14.28 -26.72
C ARG A 132 -1.49 -13.82 -27.97
N GLU A 133 -0.83 -12.97 -28.77
CA GLU A 133 -1.38 -12.47 -30.04
C GLU A 133 -1.84 -13.62 -30.96
N ASP A 134 -1.00 -14.66 -31.06
CA ASP A 134 -1.22 -15.86 -31.87
C ASP A 134 -2.10 -16.94 -31.21
N SER A 135 -2.63 -16.68 -30.01
CA SER A 135 -3.49 -17.62 -29.30
C SER A 135 -4.82 -17.82 -30.04
N PRO A 136 -5.36 -19.06 -30.10
CA PRO A 136 -6.71 -19.30 -30.63
C PRO A 136 -7.83 -18.82 -29.69
N ILE A 137 -7.53 -18.45 -28.44
CA ILE A 137 -8.51 -18.03 -27.42
C ILE A 137 -9.05 -16.63 -27.76
N LYS A 138 -10.32 -16.51 -28.13
CA LYS A 138 -10.93 -15.22 -28.54
C LYS A 138 -11.88 -14.66 -27.51
N THR A 139 -12.55 -15.52 -26.74
CA THR A 139 -13.52 -15.10 -25.72
C THR A 139 -13.18 -15.70 -24.35
N LEU A 140 -13.93 -15.31 -23.31
CA LEU A 140 -13.73 -15.86 -21.96
C LEU A 140 -14.16 -17.33 -21.88
N GLU A 141 -15.13 -17.76 -22.69
CA GLU A 141 -15.60 -19.14 -22.79
C GLU A 141 -14.50 -20.09 -23.29
N ASP A 142 -13.60 -19.60 -24.15
CA ASP A 142 -12.46 -20.34 -24.68
C ASP A 142 -11.40 -20.68 -23.62
N LEU A 143 -11.53 -20.15 -22.39
CA LEU A 143 -10.65 -20.47 -21.27
C LEU A 143 -10.90 -21.87 -20.68
N LYS A 144 -12.00 -22.54 -21.06
CA LYS A 144 -12.27 -23.93 -20.64
C LYS A 144 -11.14 -24.85 -21.13
N GLY A 145 -10.56 -25.61 -20.21
CA GLY A 145 -9.42 -26.50 -20.44
C GLY A 145 -8.09 -25.77 -20.67
N LYS A 146 -7.99 -24.47 -20.38
CA LYS A 146 -6.77 -23.66 -20.53
C LYS A 146 -6.12 -23.36 -19.19
N SER A 147 -4.85 -22.98 -19.24
CA SER A 147 -4.08 -22.50 -18.10
C SER A 147 -4.18 -20.99 -17.96
N LEU A 148 -4.42 -20.51 -16.73
CA LEU A 148 -4.63 -19.10 -16.43
C LEU A 148 -3.68 -18.65 -15.32
N ALA A 149 -3.04 -17.49 -15.50
CA ALA A 149 -2.26 -16.82 -14.47
C ALA A 149 -3.03 -15.64 -13.87
N PHE A 150 -3.25 -15.66 -12.56
CA PHE A 150 -3.71 -14.54 -11.77
C PHE A 150 -2.55 -13.86 -11.04
N GLY A 151 -2.77 -12.61 -10.64
CA GLY A 151 -1.95 -11.95 -9.64
C GLY A 151 -2.20 -12.50 -8.22
N ALA A 152 -1.82 -11.72 -7.21
CA ALA A 152 -2.01 -12.09 -5.82
C ALA A 152 -3.49 -12.41 -5.54
N LYS A 153 -3.77 -13.51 -4.82
CA LYS A 153 -5.13 -14.07 -4.61
C LYS A 153 -6.20 -13.05 -4.21
N ARG A 154 -5.85 -12.04 -3.41
CA ARG A 154 -6.76 -11.00 -2.91
C ARG A 154 -6.67 -9.67 -3.68
N SER A 155 -5.94 -9.65 -4.80
CA SER A 155 -5.84 -8.50 -5.70
C SER A 155 -7.18 -8.25 -6.38
N THR A 156 -7.70 -7.03 -6.24
CA THR A 156 -8.90 -6.56 -6.96
C THR A 156 -8.75 -6.80 -8.46
N THR A 157 -7.64 -6.34 -9.02
CA THR A 157 -7.43 -6.28 -10.48
C THR A 157 -6.84 -7.56 -11.05
N GLY A 158 -6.02 -8.26 -10.27
CA GLY A 158 -5.28 -9.43 -10.74
C GLY A 158 -5.95 -10.76 -10.43
N SER A 159 -7.04 -10.79 -9.65
CA SER A 159 -7.71 -12.04 -9.27
C SER A 159 -9.21 -11.90 -9.13
N LEU A 160 -9.70 -10.96 -8.33
CA LEU A 160 -11.10 -10.93 -7.92
C LEU A 160 -12.05 -10.49 -9.03
N ILE A 161 -11.79 -9.33 -9.64
CA ILE A 161 -12.57 -8.89 -10.80
C ILE A 161 -12.39 -9.83 -12.00
N PRO A 162 -11.18 -10.31 -12.34
CA PRO A 162 -11.00 -11.37 -13.33
C PRO A 162 -11.86 -12.61 -13.08
N SER A 163 -11.91 -13.10 -11.84
CA SER A 163 -12.71 -14.26 -11.48
C SER A 163 -14.19 -14.01 -11.68
N TYR A 164 -14.67 -12.81 -11.29
CA TYR A 164 -16.04 -12.39 -11.54
C TYR A 164 -16.37 -12.37 -13.04
N LEU A 165 -15.52 -11.77 -13.89
CA LEU A 165 -15.73 -11.70 -15.34
C LEU A 165 -15.82 -13.10 -15.97
N ILE A 166 -14.91 -14.00 -15.59
CA ILE A 166 -14.85 -15.37 -16.11
C ILE A 166 -16.10 -16.16 -15.70
N VAL A 167 -16.56 -15.99 -14.45
CA VAL A 167 -17.80 -16.61 -13.95
C VAL A 167 -19.04 -16.05 -14.64
N GLU A 168 -19.11 -14.74 -14.88
CA GLU A 168 -20.22 -14.12 -15.62
C GLU A 168 -20.31 -14.67 -17.05
N ALA A 169 -19.17 -14.99 -17.67
CA ALA A 169 -19.09 -15.69 -18.96
C ALA A 169 -19.38 -17.20 -18.87
N GLY A 170 -19.87 -17.69 -17.73
CA GLY A 170 -20.25 -19.11 -17.56
C GLY A 170 -19.05 -20.06 -17.42
N VAL A 171 -17.85 -19.56 -17.13
CA VAL A 171 -16.66 -20.36 -16.86
C VAL A 171 -16.36 -20.34 -15.36
N THR A 172 -16.33 -21.50 -14.72
CA THR A 172 -15.87 -21.60 -13.33
C THR A 172 -14.39 -21.96 -13.29
N MET A 173 -13.72 -21.68 -12.17
CA MET A 173 -12.28 -22.00 -12.03
C MET A 173 -11.99 -23.50 -12.18
N ASN A 174 -12.98 -24.37 -11.92
CA ASN A 174 -12.87 -25.82 -12.09
C ASN A 174 -12.85 -26.27 -13.57
N PHE A 175 -13.26 -25.40 -14.50
CA PHE A 175 -13.14 -25.67 -15.93
C PHE A 175 -11.75 -25.34 -16.47
N LEU A 176 -10.89 -24.67 -15.69
CA LEU A 176 -9.52 -24.39 -16.10
C LEU A 176 -8.67 -25.67 -15.97
N LYS A 177 -7.73 -25.86 -16.89
CA LYS A 177 -6.72 -26.92 -16.78
C LYS A 177 -5.79 -26.66 -15.59
N GLU A 178 -5.42 -25.41 -15.40
CA GLU A 178 -4.51 -24.98 -14.35
C GLU A 178 -4.77 -23.51 -14.00
N LEU A 179 -4.74 -23.18 -12.71
CA LEU A 179 -4.79 -21.81 -12.22
C LEU A 179 -3.55 -21.51 -11.37
N LYS A 180 -2.73 -20.55 -11.81
CA LYS A 180 -1.54 -20.09 -11.09
C LYS A 180 -1.81 -18.73 -10.46
N HIS A 181 -1.28 -18.52 -9.26
CA HIS A 181 -1.21 -17.20 -8.64
C HIS A 181 0.24 -16.73 -8.61
N LEU A 182 0.49 -15.57 -9.21
CA LEU A 182 1.77 -14.89 -9.25
C LEU A 182 1.67 -13.59 -8.44
N SER A 183 2.81 -13.05 -8.02
CA SER A 183 2.81 -11.86 -7.15
C SER A 183 2.54 -10.57 -7.92
N HIS A 184 3.03 -10.44 -9.16
CA HIS A 184 2.99 -9.19 -9.91
C HIS A 184 2.33 -9.31 -11.29
N HIS A 185 1.71 -8.22 -11.75
CA HIS A 185 1.08 -8.15 -13.07
C HIS A 185 2.08 -8.35 -14.22
N GLU A 186 3.32 -7.87 -14.06
CA GLU A 186 4.40 -8.09 -15.03
C GLU A 186 4.80 -9.57 -15.12
N ASP A 187 4.76 -10.31 -14.00
CA ASP A 187 5.03 -11.75 -14.01
C ASP A 187 3.92 -12.53 -14.71
N VAL A 188 2.66 -12.10 -14.54
CA VAL A 188 1.52 -12.64 -15.29
C VAL A 188 1.69 -12.40 -16.78
N ALA A 189 1.98 -11.16 -17.21
CA ALA A 189 2.23 -10.86 -18.62
C ALA A 189 3.37 -11.70 -19.20
N ARG A 190 4.47 -11.83 -18.44
CA ARG A 190 5.63 -12.64 -18.83
C ARG A 190 5.29 -14.13 -18.93
N ALA A 191 4.47 -14.67 -18.02
CA ALA A 191 4.05 -16.06 -18.05
C ALA A 191 3.25 -16.39 -19.32
N VAL A 192 2.37 -15.47 -19.75
CA VAL A 192 1.59 -15.60 -20.99
C VAL A 192 2.48 -15.45 -22.23
N LEU A 193 3.35 -14.44 -22.26
CA LEU A 193 4.32 -14.24 -23.35
C LEU A 193 5.20 -15.49 -23.58
N LYS A 194 5.66 -16.13 -22.49
CA LYS A 194 6.46 -17.36 -22.53
C LYS A 194 5.65 -18.61 -22.87
N GLY A 195 4.32 -18.54 -22.94
CA GLY A 195 3.46 -19.70 -23.15
C GLY A 195 3.40 -20.67 -21.96
N THR A 196 3.86 -20.26 -20.78
CA THR A 196 3.75 -21.07 -19.54
C THR A 196 2.35 -21.04 -18.92
N CYS A 197 1.54 -20.05 -19.34
CA CYS A 197 0.10 -20.00 -19.18
C CYS A 197 -0.52 -19.55 -20.50
N ASP A 198 -1.73 -20.02 -20.81
CA ASP A 198 -2.46 -19.67 -22.04
C ASP A 198 -3.08 -18.26 -21.97
N ALA A 199 -3.48 -17.84 -20.78
CA ALA A 199 -4.09 -16.55 -20.49
C ALA A 199 -3.59 -15.98 -19.15
N GLY A 200 -3.82 -14.69 -18.94
CA GLY A 200 -3.46 -14.01 -17.69
C GLY A 200 -4.36 -12.82 -17.36
N ALA A 201 -4.47 -12.50 -16.07
CA ALA A 201 -5.20 -11.34 -15.60
C ALA A 201 -4.28 -10.22 -15.10
N VAL A 202 -4.37 -9.04 -15.72
CA VAL A 202 -3.50 -7.91 -15.44
C VAL A 202 -4.27 -6.60 -15.29
N LYS A 203 -3.62 -5.59 -14.70
CA LYS A 203 -4.10 -4.20 -14.75
C LYS A 203 -3.93 -3.66 -16.18
N ASP A 204 -4.85 -2.79 -16.58
CA ASP A 204 -4.87 -2.12 -17.88
C ASP A 204 -3.51 -1.56 -18.34
N VAL A 205 -2.78 -0.85 -17.47
CA VAL A 205 -1.45 -0.30 -17.80
C VAL A 205 -0.47 -1.37 -18.29
N VAL A 206 -0.56 -2.59 -17.74
CA VAL A 206 0.26 -3.73 -18.19
C VAL A 206 -0.32 -4.33 -19.45
N ALA A 207 -1.65 -4.50 -19.54
CA ALA A 207 -2.29 -5.02 -20.74
C ALA A 207 -1.95 -4.17 -21.98
N TRP A 208 -2.13 -2.86 -21.89
CA TRP A 208 -1.91 -1.93 -23.00
C TRP A 208 -0.44 -1.76 -23.36
N LYS A 209 0.46 -1.86 -22.38
CA LYS A 209 1.92 -1.87 -22.63
C LYS A 209 2.33 -2.99 -23.60
N TYR A 210 1.73 -4.17 -23.49
CA TYR A 210 2.06 -5.35 -24.30
C TYR A 210 1.06 -5.62 -25.45
N ASN A 211 -0.02 -4.84 -25.55
CA ASN A 211 -1.04 -5.02 -26.58
C ASN A 211 -0.44 -4.79 -27.99
N GLY A 212 -0.58 -5.75 -28.89
CA GLY A 212 0.06 -5.74 -30.20
C GLY A 212 1.59 -5.94 -30.16
N LYS A 213 2.14 -6.26 -28.98
CA LYS A 213 3.57 -6.56 -28.75
C LYS A 213 3.74 -7.97 -28.19
N GLY A 214 3.01 -8.92 -28.78
CA GLY A 214 3.01 -10.33 -28.40
C GLY A 214 1.84 -10.74 -27.50
N LEU A 215 1.09 -9.78 -26.93
CA LEU A 215 -0.14 -10.02 -26.20
C LEU A 215 -1.30 -9.23 -26.80
N ARG A 216 -2.52 -9.73 -26.61
CA ARG A 216 -3.76 -9.01 -26.88
C ARG A 216 -4.77 -9.20 -25.76
N VAL A 217 -5.67 -8.23 -25.59
CA VAL A 217 -6.76 -8.29 -24.62
C VAL A 217 -7.98 -8.96 -25.21
N ILE A 218 -8.57 -9.93 -24.50
CA ILE A 218 -9.84 -10.60 -24.87
C ILE A 218 -11.03 -10.14 -24.05
N ALA A 219 -10.79 -9.53 -22.88
CA ALA A 219 -11.83 -8.97 -22.04
C ALA A 219 -11.26 -7.87 -21.14
N ALA A 220 -12.09 -6.87 -20.83
CA ALA A 220 -11.78 -5.85 -19.85
C ALA A 220 -13.01 -5.61 -18.96
N SER A 221 -12.79 -5.34 -17.68
CA SER A 221 -13.85 -4.91 -16.76
C SER A 221 -14.39 -3.54 -17.14
N GLU A 222 -15.52 -3.16 -16.52
CA GLU A 222 -15.88 -1.75 -16.35
C GLU A 222 -14.76 -0.96 -15.64
N GLU A 223 -14.85 0.36 -15.65
CA GLU A 223 -13.90 1.18 -14.91
C GLU A 223 -14.04 0.95 -13.41
N LEU A 224 -12.92 0.63 -12.77
CA LEU A 224 -12.79 0.41 -11.35
C LEU A 224 -12.10 1.64 -10.74
N PRO A 225 -12.54 2.14 -9.58
CA PRO A 225 -11.84 3.24 -8.91
C PRO A 225 -10.45 2.78 -8.44
N ASN A 226 -9.46 3.67 -8.55
CA ASN A 226 -8.12 3.46 -8.00
C ASN A 226 -8.18 3.13 -6.50
N ALA A 227 -7.17 2.40 -6.04
CA ALA A 227 -7.00 2.02 -4.64
C ALA A 227 -7.12 3.24 -3.69
N PRO A 228 -7.99 3.23 -2.67
CA PRO A 228 -8.11 4.34 -1.74
C PRO A 228 -7.07 4.25 -0.62
N ILE A 229 -6.62 5.41 -0.15
CA ILE A 229 -6.17 5.57 1.23
C ILE A 229 -7.42 5.67 2.09
N ALA A 230 -7.54 4.77 3.07
CA ALA A 230 -8.74 4.60 3.88
C ALA A 230 -8.45 4.77 5.38
N ALA A 231 -9.38 5.39 6.10
CA ALA A 231 -9.34 5.53 7.55
C ALA A 231 -10.02 4.35 8.26
N GLY A 232 -9.42 3.91 9.36
CA GLY A 232 -10.06 3.06 10.34
C GLY A 232 -11.06 3.83 11.22
N PRO A 233 -11.82 3.11 12.07
CA PRO A 233 -12.80 3.74 12.96
C PRO A 233 -12.18 4.69 14.00
N SER A 234 -10.92 4.46 14.37
CA SER A 234 -10.22 5.16 15.47
C SER A 234 -9.52 6.45 15.06
N LEU A 235 -9.43 6.77 13.77
CA LEU A 235 -8.72 7.96 13.29
C LEU A 235 -9.44 9.25 13.73
N PRO A 236 -8.79 10.15 14.52
CA PRO A 236 -9.37 11.45 14.88
C PRO A 236 -9.70 12.29 13.64
N LYS A 237 -10.78 13.06 13.70
CA LYS A 237 -11.27 13.84 12.55
C LYS A 237 -10.23 14.87 12.09
N GLU A 238 -9.52 15.48 13.02
CA GLU A 238 -8.48 16.47 12.76
C GLU A 238 -7.29 15.85 12.02
N ALA A 239 -6.93 14.61 12.36
CA ALA A 239 -5.85 13.87 11.71
C ALA A 239 -6.23 13.46 10.29
N GLU A 240 -7.47 13.00 10.10
CA GLU A 240 -8.02 12.73 8.78
C GLU A 240 -7.98 13.96 7.87
N GLU A 241 -8.49 15.08 8.36
CA GLU A 241 -8.53 16.30 7.58
C GLU A 241 -7.13 16.84 7.26
N ALA A 242 -6.20 16.74 8.22
CA ALA A 242 -4.81 17.12 7.99
C ALA A 242 -4.17 16.27 6.88
N LEU A 243 -4.39 14.95 6.90
CA LEU A 243 -3.91 14.04 5.86
C LEU A 243 -4.52 14.40 4.49
N VAL A 244 -5.85 14.53 4.43
CA VAL A 244 -6.56 14.81 3.17
C VAL A 244 -6.10 16.14 2.59
N ARG A 245 -6.05 17.21 3.39
CA ARG A 245 -5.54 18.51 2.95
C ARG A 245 -4.10 18.42 2.47
N ALA A 246 -3.22 17.72 3.20
CA ALA A 246 -1.81 17.60 2.81
C ALA A 246 -1.62 16.89 1.45
N LEU A 247 -2.47 15.92 1.12
CA LEU A 247 -2.36 15.20 -0.16
C LEU A 247 -3.04 15.92 -1.32
N LEU A 248 -4.20 16.54 -1.09
CA LEU A 248 -4.96 17.23 -2.14
C LEU A 248 -4.37 18.59 -2.54
N THR A 249 -3.47 19.16 -1.72
CA THR A 249 -2.79 20.43 -2.03
C THR A 249 -1.51 20.24 -2.85
N ILE A 250 -1.10 19.00 -3.12
CA ILE A 250 0.06 18.72 -3.98
C ILE A 250 -0.32 19.02 -5.42
N ASP A 251 0.30 20.03 -6.02
CA ASP A 251 0.25 20.25 -7.46
C ASP A 251 1.26 19.33 -8.16
N ALA A 252 0.80 18.16 -8.60
CA ALA A 252 1.62 17.16 -9.27
C ALA A 252 2.20 17.63 -10.62
N GLU A 253 1.69 18.71 -11.21
CA GLU A 253 2.15 19.29 -12.47
C GLU A 253 3.15 20.45 -12.27
N SER A 254 3.34 20.92 -11.04
CA SER A 254 4.41 21.85 -10.71
C SER A 254 5.79 21.16 -10.73
N PRO A 255 6.89 21.87 -11.04
CA PRO A 255 8.25 21.34 -10.89
C PRO A 255 8.53 20.80 -9.49
N GLU A 256 8.07 21.51 -8.45
CA GLU A 256 8.25 21.17 -7.04
C GLU A 256 7.46 19.92 -6.67
N GLY A 257 6.20 19.80 -7.12
CA GLY A 257 5.36 18.62 -6.90
C GLY A 257 5.90 17.39 -7.61
N ARG A 258 6.34 17.53 -8.87
CA ARG A 258 7.00 16.42 -9.59
C ARG A 258 8.26 15.95 -8.87
N ALA A 259 9.10 16.87 -8.40
CA ALA A 259 10.30 16.53 -7.64
C ALA A 259 9.96 15.83 -6.31
N LEU A 260 8.95 16.32 -5.59
CA LEU A 260 8.46 15.70 -4.35
C LEU A 260 7.97 14.27 -4.57
N LEU A 261 7.21 14.05 -5.64
CA LEU A 261 6.54 12.79 -5.94
C LEU A 261 7.44 11.77 -6.67
N ALA A 262 8.59 12.20 -7.19
CA ALA A 262 9.48 11.38 -8.02
C ALA A 262 9.92 10.07 -7.36
N ASP A 263 10.14 10.10 -6.04
CA ASP A 263 10.64 8.95 -5.27
C ASP A 263 9.52 8.15 -4.57
N TRP A 264 8.26 8.57 -4.71
CA TRP A 264 7.14 7.85 -4.11
C TRP A 264 6.85 6.54 -4.86
N SER A 265 5.97 5.70 -4.33
CA SER A 265 5.40 4.58 -5.08
C SER A 265 4.93 5.05 -6.47
N PRO A 266 5.20 4.30 -7.56
CA PRO A 266 4.70 4.63 -8.90
C PRO A 266 3.19 4.89 -8.94
N GLU A 267 2.42 4.23 -8.06
CA GLU A 267 0.96 4.40 -7.97
C GLU A 267 0.52 5.73 -7.34
N LEU A 268 1.45 6.51 -6.77
CA LEU A 268 1.17 7.73 -6.00
C LEU A 268 1.82 8.99 -6.60
N ARG A 269 2.46 8.89 -7.78
CA ARG A 269 3.28 9.97 -8.35
C ARG A 269 2.51 11.03 -9.14
N HIS A 270 1.22 10.83 -9.35
CA HIS A 270 0.41 11.66 -10.26
C HIS A 270 -0.64 12.49 -9.52
N GLY A 271 -0.49 12.65 -8.21
CA GLY A 271 -1.43 13.39 -7.38
C GLY A 271 -2.64 12.58 -6.96
N PHE A 272 -3.57 13.26 -6.29
CA PHE A 272 -4.69 12.65 -5.56
C PHE A 272 -5.98 13.41 -5.80
N VAL A 273 -7.09 12.70 -5.72
CA VAL A 273 -8.44 13.26 -5.68
C VAL A 273 -9.21 12.70 -4.48
N PRO A 274 -10.26 13.39 -4.01
CA PRO A 274 -11.15 12.84 -2.99
C PRO A 274 -11.68 11.47 -3.41
N ALA A 275 -11.74 10.54 -2.46
CA ALA A 275 -12.38 9.24 -2.65
C ALA A 275 -13.73 9.23 -1.91
N ARG A 276 -14.71 8.53 -2.47
CA ARG A 276 -16.03 8.36 -1.87
C ARG A 276 -16.28 6.88 -1.61
N ASP A 277 -16.94 6.56 -0.49
CA ASP A 277 -17.25 5.17 -0.13
C ASP A 277 -18.10 4.49 -1.21
N GLU A 278 -19.01 5.26 -1.83
CA GLU A 278 -19.95 4.80 -2.86
C GLU A 278 -19.23 4.28 -4.11
N ASP A 279 -18.07 4.85 -4.44
CA ASP A 279 -17.27 4.45 -5.60
C ASP A 279 -16.89 2.95 -5.53
N TYR A 280 -16.82 2.36 -4.32
CA TYR A 280 -16.37 0.99 -4.10
C TYR A 280 -17.49 0.02 -3.72
N THR A 281 -18.70 0.50 -3.49
CA THR A 281 -19.79 -0.31 -2.90
C THR A 281 -20.19 -1.50 -3.79
N PHE A 282 -20.13 -1.33 -5.10
CA PHE A 282 -20.47 -2.39 -6.06
C PHE A 282 -19.46 -3.55 -6.02
N LEU A 283 -18.20 -3.27 -5.66
CA LEU A 283 -17.14 -4.28 -5.61
C LEU A 283 -17.45 -5.37 -4.58
N TYR A 284 -18.03 -5.00 -3.44
CA TYR A 284 -18.40 -5.96 -2.40
C TYR A 284 -19.40 -7.00 -2.94
N ARG A 285 -20.43 -6.57 -3.68
CA ARG A 285 -21.42 -7.50 -4.24
C ARG A 285 -20.78 -8.44 -5.26
N LYS A 286 -19.91 -7.92 -6.13
CA LYS A 286 -19.19 -8.71 -7.13
C LYS A 286 -18.28 -9.77 -6.52
N ILE A 287 -17.53 -9.43 -5.47
CA ILE A 287 -16.67 -10.43 -4.81
C ILE A 287 -17.48 -11.50 -4.07
N MET A 288 -18.64 -11.13 -3.53
CA MET A 288 -19.52 -12.08 -2.83
C MET A 288 -20.28 -13.00 -3.79
N SER A 289 -20.42 -12.64 -5.06
CA SER A 289 -21.09 -13.46 -6.08
C SER A 289 -20.18 -14.48 -6.76
N ILE A 290 -18.86 -14.44 -6.52
CA ILE A 290 -17.91 -15.42 -7.07
C ILE A 290 -18.19 -16.79 -6.42
N PRO A 291 -18.58 -17.83 -7.18
CA PRO A 291 -18.85 -19.16 -6.65
C PRO A 291 -17.56 -19.84 -6.20
N THR A 292 -17.68 -20.64 -5.14
CA THR A 292 -16.52 -21.19 -4.42
C THR A 292 -16.64 -22.70 -4.18
N GLY A 293 -17.52 -23.34 -4.94
CA GLY A 293 -17.69 -24.79 -5.03
C GLY A 293 -17.90 -25.22 -6.49
N CYS A 294 -18.40 -26.43 -6.71
CA CYS A 294 -18.59 -27.04 -8.04
C CYS A 294 -19.58 -26.32 -8.99
N GLY A 295 -20.07 -25.13 -8.63
CA GLY A 295 -20.97 -24.31 -9.44
C GLY A 295 -21.86 -23.41 -8.59
N LYS A 296 -22.76 -22.66 -9.23
CA LYS A 296 -23.80 -21.90 -8.55
C LYS A 296 -24.72 -22.87 -7.78
N GLY A 297 -24.79 -22.73 -6.46
CA GLY A 297 -25.87 -23.31 -5.64
C GLY A 297 -25.57 -24.60 -4.85
N CYS A 298 -24.41 -25.24 -4.98
CA CYS A 298 -24.16 -26.50 -4.25
C CYS A 298 -23.60 -26.25 -2.84
N HIS A 299 -22.52 -25.48 -2.68
CA HIS A 299 -22.01 -25.02 -1.37
C HIS A 299 -21.16 -23.75 -1.59
N ALA A 300 -21.69 -22.57 -1.29
CA ALA A 300 -20.96 -21.31 -1.41
C ALA A 300 -20.28 -20.96 -0.09
N SER A 301 -19.06 -21.45 0.16
CA SER A 301 -18.21 -20.95 1.25
C SER A 301 -17.19 -19.97 0.68
N ASN A 302 -17.33 -18.68 0.98
CA ASN A 302 -16.47 -17.66 0.38
C ASN A 302 -15.03 -17.74 0.95
N PRO A 303 -13.98 -18.07 0.17
CA PRO A 303 -12.59 -18.12 0.65
C PRO A 303 -12.06 -16.72 1.01
N PHE A 304 -12.79 -15.66 0.67
CA PHE A 304 -12.52 -14.30 1.13
C PHE A 304 -12.90 -14.10 2.61
N LEU A 305 -13.86 -14.88 3.11
CA LEU A 305 -14.36 -14.85 4.50
C LEU A 305 -14.04 -16.12 5.30
N GLY A 306 -13.49 -17.16 4.67
CA GLY A 306 -12.99 -18.35 5.36
C GLY A 306 -11.86 -17.98 6.32
N ARG A 307 -11.97 -18.47 7.55
CA ARG A 307 -10.91 -18.41 8.58
C ARG A 307 -9.61 -19.01 8.06
#